data_AF-A0AAE7NZX6-F1
#
_entry.id   AF-A0AAE7NZX6-F1
#
_cell.length_a   1.000
_cell.length_b   1.000
_cell.length_c   1.000
_cell.angle_alpha   90.00
_cell.angle_beta   90.00
_cell.angle_gamma   90.00
#
_symmetry.space_group_name_H-M   'P 1'
#
loop_
_entity.id
_entity.type
_entity.pdbx_description
1 polymer ?
#
loop_
_entity_poly.entity_id
_entity_poly.type
_entity_poly.pdbx_seq_one_letter_code
_entity_poly.pdbx_strand_id
1 'polypeptide(L)'
;MKRCIAISLLLCGLLNAEALSPECYRDNEKNVVVCSEKKLERLMWQDEEQSFEGTWDEAQEYCKKLSLAGYKDWRLPTRMELLSTTDNSRYKPAINKAFKNVAYETNNKGEKMYWSSIKYVGDQWSVWLVNFESGKDNFGDVFNRYFVRCVRED
;
A
#
# COMPACT_ATOMS: atom_id res chain seq x y z
N MET A 1 16.33 53.47 36.52
CA MET A 1 15.33 52.59 37.15
C MET A 1 14.70 51.70 36.09
N LYS A 2 14.77 50.38 36.32
CA LYS A 2 13.98 49.26 35.79
C LYS A 2 13.81 49.06 34.26
N ARG A 3 14.49 47.99 33.83
CA ARG A 3 14.31 47.15 32.64
C ARG A 3 12.92 46.49 32.62
N CYS A 4 12.41 46.18 31.43
CA CYS A 4 12.05 44.83 30.96
C CYS A 4 11.11 44.92 29.75
N ILE A 5 11.64 44.71 28.55
CA ILE A 5 10.84 44.36 27.36
C ILE A 5 10.65 42.85 27.44
N ALA A 6 9.44 42.43 27.83
CA ALA A 6 9.05 41.03 27.77
C ALA A 6 8.60 40.72 26.33
N ILE A 7 9.51 40.17 25.52
CA ILE A 7 9.15 39.41 24.33
C ILE A 7 9.52 37.96 24.66
N SER A 8 8.51 37.12 24.86
CA SER A 8 8.68 35.67 24.80
C SER A 8 7.37 35.05 24.33
N LEU A 9 7.28 35.01 23.00
CA LEU A 9 6.75 33.94 22.17
C LEU A 9 5.96 32.85 22.92
N LEU A 10 4.64 33.00 22.95
CA LEU A 10 3.72 31.87 22.97
C LEU A 10 3.76 31.22 21.58
N LEU A 11 4.81 30.45 21.27
CA LEU A 11 4.63 29.35 20.33
C LEU A 11 3.81 28.29 21.06
N CYS A 12 2.48 28.42 20.99
CA CYS A 12 1.63 27.24 21.09
C CYS A 12 2.05 26.34 19.93
N GLY A 13 2.92 25.37 20.22
CA GLY A 13 3.28 24.32 19.31
C GLY A 13 2.02 23.57 18.92
N LEU A 14 1.45 23.96 17.78
CA LEU A 14 0.68 23.04 16.97
C LEU A 14 1.68 21.98 16.53
N LEU A 15 1.89 20.96 17.37
CA LEU A 15 2.20 19.64 16.85
C LEU A 15 0.95 19.20 16.09
N ASN A 16 0.83 19.73 14.87
CA ASN A 16 0.13 18.99 13.84
C ASN A 16 0.95 17.70 13.71
N ALA A 17 0.50 16.65 14.39
CA ALA A 17 0.75 15.31 13.92
C ALA A 17 -0.03 15.19 12.61
N GLU A 18 0.44 15.86 11.56
CA GLU A 18 0.15 15.44 10.21
C GLU A 18 0.63 13.98 10.20
N ALA A 19 -0.34 13.07 10.17
CA ALA A 19 -0.06 11.69 9.83
C ALA A 19 0.64 11.78 8.48
N LEU A 20 1.96 11.62 8.50
CA LEU A 20 2.80 11.63 7.32
C LEU A 20 2.30 10.46 6.50
N SER A 21 1.43 10.76 5.53
CA SER A 21 1.14 9.80 4.49
C SER A 21 2.44 9.58 3.71
N PRO A 22 2.68 8.37 3.19
CA PRO A 22 3.85 8.14 2.39
C PRO A 22 3.90 9.16 1.24
N GLU A 23 5.07 9.72 0.99
CA GLU A 23 5.30 10.56 -0.18
C GLU A 23 5.35 9.62 -1.39
N CYS A 24 4.26 9.59 -2.14
CA CYS A 24 4.12 8.77 -3.34
C CYS A 24 4.01 9.63 -4.59
N TYR A 25 4.70 9.24 -5.66
CA TYR A 25 4.52 9.81 -6.99
C TYR A 25 4.32 8.70 -8.03
N ARG A 26 3.55 8.99 -9.08
CA ARG A 26 3.32 8.06 -10.18
C ARG A 26 4.21 8.41 -11.38
N ASP A 27 4.90 7.41 -11.92
CA ASP A 27 5.47 7.45 -13.26
C ASP A 27 4.42 6.90 -14.24
N ASN A 28 3.83 7.79 -15.04
CA ASN A 28 2.78 7.41 -15.98
C ASN A 28 3.31 6.65 -17.19
N GLU A 29 4.56 6.86 -17.60
CA GLU A 29 5.15 6.18 -18.75
C GLU A 29 5.46 4.73 -18.41
N LYS A 30 5.87 4.48 -17.16
CA LYS A 30 6.21 3.15 -16.65
C LYS A 30 5.06 2.42 -15.98
N ASN A 31 3.94 3.09 -15.73
CA ASN A 31 2.79 2.57 -14.98
C ASN A 31 3.17 2.03 -13.59
N VAL A 32 4.02 2.78 -12.88
CA VAL A 32 4.44 2.46 -11.52
C VAL A 32 4.21 3.62 -10.57
N VAL A 33 4.09 3.32 -9.28
CA VAL A 33 4.04 4.31 -8.20
C VAL A 33 5.24 4.09 -7.29
N VAL A 34 6.02 5.13 -7.03
CA VAL A 34 7.13 5.08 -6.08
C VAL A 34 6.69 5.78 -4.81
N CYS A 35 6.85 5.10 -3.66
CA CYS A 35 6.48 5.61 -2.34
C CYS A 35 7.69 5.58 -1.41
N SER A 36 7.85 6.64 -0.61
CA SER A 36 8.82 6.71 0.47
C SER A 36 8.08 6.88 1.80
N GLU A 37 8.29 5.93 2.72
CA GLU A 37 7.73 5.95 4.08
C GLU A 37 8.89 5.93 5.09
N LYS A 38 8.78 6.63 6.22
CA LYS A 38 9.91 6.81 7.16
C LYS A 38 10.47 5.50 7.73
N LYS A 39 9.64 4.45 7.79
CA LYS A 39 9.98 3.16 8.40
C LYS A 39 10.18 2.03 7.39
N LEU A 40 10.00 2.32 6.10
CA LEU A 40 10.20 1.36 5.02
C LEU A 40 11.26 1.90 4.09
N GLU A 41 11.87 1.01 3.33
CA GLU A 41 12.71 1.41 2.22
C GLU A 41 11.87 2.11 1.14
N ARG A 42 12.52 2.73 0.17
CA ARG A 42 11.81 3.29 -0.98
C ARG A 42 11.30 2.15 -1.84
N LEU A 43 9.99 2.12 -2.06
CA LEU A 43 9.32 1.02 -2.74
C LEU A 43 8.70 1.50 -4.04
N MET A 44 8.85 0.69 -5.08
CA MET A 44 8.18 0.86 -6.37
C MET A 44 7.08 -0.18 -6.50
N TRP A 45 5.89 0.27 -6.89
CA TRP A 45 4.68 -0.51 -6.97
C TRP A 45 4.20 -0.62 -8.41
N GLN A 46 3.81 -1.82 -8.81
CA GLN A 46 3.06 -2.04 -10.04
C GLN A 46 1.75 -1.27 -9.97
N ASP A 47 1.36 -0.56 -11.04
CA ASP A 47 0.06 0.12 -11.13
C ASP A 47 -0.39 0.24 -12.60
N GLU A 48 -0.40 -0.90 -13.29
CA GLU A 48 -0.95 -1.11 -14.64
C GLU A 48 -2.49 -1.23 -14.62
N GLU A 49 -3.14 -0.96 -15.75
CA GLU A 49 -4.62 -1.00 -15.85
C GLU A 49 -5.17 -2.42 -15.69
N GLN A 50 -4.46 -3.41 -16.26
CA GLN A 50 -4.83 -4.80 -16.09
C GLN A 50 -4.44 -5.30 -14.70
N SER A 51 -5.45 -5.64 -13.90
CA SER A 51 -5.24 -6.31 -12.62
C SER A 51 -5.15 -7.83 -12.80
N PHE A 52 -4.33 -8.46 -11.97
CA PHE A 52 -4.28 -9.92 -11.84
C PHE A 52 -5.04 -10.36 -10.58
N GLU A 53 -5.85 -11.41 -10.72
CA GLU A 53 -6.54 -12.08 -9.61
C GLU A 53 -6.21 -13.57 -9.64
N GLY A 54 -5.75 -14.11 -8.52
CA GLY A 54 -5.30 -15.51 -8.42
C GLY A 54 -5.30 -16.03 -6.98
N THR A 55 -5.04 -17.32 -6.84
CA THR A 55 -4.70 -17.94 -5.54
C THR A 55 -3.41 -17.36 -4.98
N TRP A 56 -3.12 -17.63 -3.71
CA TRP A 56 -1.92 -17.08 -3.09
C TRP A 56 -0.62 -17.56 -3.75
N ASP A 57 -0.56 -18.82 -4.18
CA ASP A 57 0.59 -19.37 -4.90
C ASP A 57 0.72 -18.78 -6.31
N GLU A 58 -0.41 -18.63 -7.02
CA GLU A 58 -0.45 -17.94 -8.31
C GLU A 58 0.01 -16.47 -8.20
N ALA A 59 -0.36 -15.78 -7.10
CA ALA A 59 0.04 -14.40 -6.83
C ALA A 59 1.55 -14.25 -6.62
N GLN A 60 2.15 -15.16 -5.86
CA GLN A 60 3.60 -15.18 -5.67
C GLN A 60 4.34 -15.42 -6.99
N GLU A 61 3.89 -16.40 -7.77
CA GLU A 61 4.48 -16.72 -9.06
C GLU A 61 4.29 -15.61 -10.10
N TYR A 62 3.13 -14.94 -10.09
CA TYR A 62 2.87 -13.79 -10.93
C TYR A 62 3.90 -12.69 -10.69
N CYS A 63 4.12 -12.29 -9.42
CA CYS A 63 5.08 -11.24 -9.12
C CYS A 63 6.52 -11.62 -9.47
N LYS A 64 6.95 -12.86 -9.19
CA LYS A 64 8.30 -13.32 -9.55
C LYS A 64 8.57 -13.31 -11.05
N LYS A 65 7.54 -13.48 -11.88
CA LYS A 65 7.64 -13.50 -13.36
C LYS A 65 7.39 -12.15 -13.99
N LEU A 66 6.91 -11.17 -13.23
CA LEU A 66 6.60 -9.84 -13.73
C LEU A 66 7.87 -9.17 -14.25
N SER A 67 7.80 -8.65 -15.48
CA SER A 67 8.82 -7.82 -16.09
C SER A 67 8.18 -6.50 -16.46
N LEU A 68 8.37 -5.47 -15.63
CA LEU A 68 7.72 -4.18 -15.76
C LEU A 68 8.73 -3.06 -15.52
N ALA A 69 8.61 -1.95 -16.27
CA ALA A 69 9.46 -0.77 -16.12
C ALA A 69 10.97 -1.02 -16.28
N GLY A 70 11.36 -2.12 -16.95
CA GLY A 70 12.75 -2.57 -17.09
C GLY A 70 13.27 -3.48 -15.97
N TYR A 71 12.42 -3.80 -14.99
CA TYR A 71 12.77 -4.57 -13.79
C TYR A 71 12.11 -5.94 -13.73
N LYS A 72 12.74 -6.89 -13.04
CA LYS A 72 12.32 -8.31 -12.93
C LYS A 72 12.35 -8.87 -11.50
N ASP A 73 12.76 -8.06 -10.54
CA ASP A 73 12.90 -8.34 -9.10
C ASP A 73 11.60 -7.99 -8.34
N TRP A 74 10.47 -8.12 -9.01
CA TRP A 74 9.15 -7.89 -8.40
C TRP A 74 8.78 -9.03 -7.46
N ARG A 75 8.14 -8.68 -6.35
CA ARG A 75 7.66 -9.62 -5.34
C ARG A 75 6.28 -9.27 -4.85
N LEU A 76 5.63 -10.25 -4.21
CA LEU A 76 4.39 -10.00 -3.48
C LEU A 76 4.73 -9.16 -2.23
N PRO A 77 3.97 -8.08 -1.93
CA PRO A 77 4.26 -7.19 -0.82
C PRO A 77 3.92 -7.84 0.52
N THR A 78 4.57 -7.40 1.58
CA THR A 78 4.16 -7.74 2.95
C THR A 78 2.88 -6.98 3.32
N ARG A 79 2.19 -7.44 4.37
CA ARG A 79 1.00 -6.75 4.92
C ARG A 79 1.31 -5.29 5.27
N MET A 80 2.46 -5.03 5.87
CA MET A 80 2.83 -3.68 6.33
C MET A 80 3.13 -2.74 5.17
N GLU A 81 3.75 -3.25 4.09
CA GLU A 81 3.96 -2.46 2.88
C GLU A 81 2.62 -2.08 2.23
N LEU A 82 1.68 -3.01 2.09
CA LEU A 82 0.34 -2.69 1.57
C LEU A 82 -0.36 -1.64 2.45
N LEU A 83 -0.35 -1.83 3.76
CA LEU A 83 -0.96 -0.88 4.70
C LEU A 83 -0.28 0.49 4.66
N SER A 84 1.02 0.58 4.40
CA SER A 84 1.69 1.88 4.26
C SER A 84 1.13 2.70 3.09
N THR A 85 0.59 2.06 2.05
CA THR A 85 0.01 2.76 0.90
C THR A 85 -1.41 3.29 1.15
N THR A 86 -2.04 2.90 2.28
CA THR A 86 -3.42 3.32 2.57
C THR A 86 -3.51 4.78 2.96
N ASP A 87 -4.66 5.38 2.67
CA ASP A 87 -5.00 6.74 3.12
C ASP A 87 -6.26 6.66 3.97
N ASN A 88 -6.08 6.72 5.30
CA ASN A 88 -7.17 6.58 6.27
C ASN A 88 -8.16 7.75 6.25
N SER A 89 -7.86 8.84 5.54
CA SER A 89 -8.80 9.94 5.30
C SER A 89 -9.76 9.65 4.14
N ARG A 90 -9.54 8.56 3.41
CA ARG A 90 -10.27 8.20 2.19
C ARG A 90 -11.07 6.91 2.36
N TYR A 91 -12.04 6.75 1.48
CA TYR A 91 -12.86 5.56 1.32
C TYR A 91 -13.21 5.42 -0.16
N LYS A 92 -13.22 4.19 -0.70
CA LYS A 92 -13.54 3.90 -2.11
C LYS A 92 -12.80 4.77 -3.15
N PRO A 93 -11.47 4.62 -3.33
CA PRO A 93 -10.56 3.79 -2.56
C PRO A 93 -9.80 4.56 -1.45
N ALA A 94 -9.52 3.87 -0.35
CA ALA A 94 -8.73 4.27 0.81
C ALA A 94 -7.22 4.02 0.62
N ILE A 95 -6.67 4.45 -0.50
CA ILE A 95 -5.25 4.33 -0.87
C ILE A 95 -4.70 5.68 -1.29
N ASN A 96 -3.38 5.88 -1.30
CA ASN A 96 -2.77 7.11 -1.78
C ASN A 96 -3.23 7.46 -3.22
N LYS A 97 -3.45 8.76 -3.50
CA LYS A 97 -3.97 9.26 -4.81
C LYS A 97 -3.03 9.04 -5.99
N ALA A 98 -1.75 8.75 -5.74
CA ALA A 98 -0.82 8.39 -6.80
C ALA A 98 -1.21 7.08 -7.51
N PHE A 99 -1.91 6.17 -6.82
CA PHE A 99 -2.42 4.94 -7.41
C PHE A 99 -3.68 5.21 -8.23
N LYS A 100 -3.61 4.88 -9.53
CA LYS A 100 -4.70 5.05 -10.49
C LYS A 100 -5.52 3.79 -10.66
N ASN A 101 -4.86 2.63 -10.73
CA ASN A 101 -5.50 1.39 -11.17
C ASN A 101 -5.78 0.49 -9.96
N VAL A 102 -6.78 0.88 -9.18
CA VAL A 102 -7.14 0.19 -7.94
C VAL A 102 -8.47 -0.53 -8.15
N ALA A 103 -8.44 -1.85 -8.09
CA ALA A 103 -9.67 -2.64 -8.03
C ALA A 103 -10.31 -2.48 -6.65
N TYR A 104 -11.37 -1.67 -6.58
CA TYR A 104 -12.25 -1.53 -5.40
C TYR A 104 -13.75 -1.64 -5.78
N GLU A 105 -14.09 -1.84 -7.06
CA GLU A 105 -15.47 -2.03 -7.54
C GLU A 105 -15.78 -3.41 -8.17
N THR A 106 -14.79 -4.23 -8.53
CA THR A 106 -14.94 -5.21 -9.63
C THR A 106 -14.60 -6.70 -9.35
N ASN A 107 -15.09 -7.34 -8.28
CA ASN A 107 -15.04 -8.82 -8.27
C ASN A 107 -16.37 -9.51 -7.92
N ASN A 108 -16.46 -10.77 -8.33
CA ASN A 108 -17.70 -11.56 -8.38
C ASN A 108 -18.26 -11.93 -6.99
N LYS A 109 -17.50 -11.68 -5.91
CA LYS A 109 -17.88 -11.95 -4.52
C LYS A 109 -18.10 -10.66 -3.70
N GLY A 110 -17.85 -9.49 -4.29
CA GLY A 110 -17.94 -8.20 -3.60
C GLY A 110 -16.79 -7.88 -2.63
N GLU A 111 -15.79 -8.76 -2.49
CA GLU A 111 -14.68 -8.66 -1.53
C GLU A 111 -13.36 -8.36 -2.22
N LYS A 112 -12.82 -7.14 -2.12
CA LYS A 112 -11.73 -6.67 -2.99
C LYS A 112 -10.45 -6.48 -2.21
N MET A 113 -9.92 -7.63 -1.83
CA MET A 113 -8.72 -7.78 -1.03
C MET A 113 -7.49 -7.94 -1.93
N TYR A 114 -6.34 -7.49 -1.43
CA TYR A 114 -5.03 -7.67 -2.06
C TYR A 114 -4.18 -8.62 -1.23
N TRP A 115 -3.57 -9.59 -1.90
CA TRP A 115 -2.68 -10.55 -1.27
C TRP A 115 -1.45 -9.90 -0.66
N SER A 116 -1.10 -10.30 0.55
CA SER A 116 0.24 -10.12 1.09
C SER A 116 1.06 -11.42 1.05
N SER A 117 2.37 -11.32 1.26
CA SER A 117 3.30 -12.44 1.34
C SER A 117 3.32 -13.14 2.71
N ILE A 118 2.56 -12.66 3.70
CA ILE A 118 2.65 -13.15 5.08
C ILE A 118 1.46 -14.04 5.43
N LYS A 119 1.76 -15.31 5.75
CA LYS A 119 0.79 -16.24 6.34
C LYS A 119 0.35 -15.79 7.72
N TYR A 120 -0.89 -16.08 8.08
CA TYR A 120 -1.41 -15.89 9.42
C TYR A 120 -0.83 -16.96 10.37
N VAL A 121 -0.29 -16.53 11.51
CA VAL A 121 0.44 -17.44 12.44
C VAL A 121 -0.48 -18.51 13.04
N GLY A 122 -1.78 -18.23 13.18
CA GLY A 122 -2.74 -19.16 13.78
C GLY A 122 -3.34 -20.20 12.83
N ASP A 123 -3.10 -20.08 11.52
CA ASP A 123 -3.65 -20.99 10.51
C ASP A 123 -2.80 -20.95 9.23
N GLN A 124 -2.21 -22.10 8.86
CA GLN A 124 -1.34 -22.24 7.68
C GLN A 124 -2.08 -22.05 6.34
N TRP A 125 -3.41 -22.08 6.36
CA TRP A 125 -4.32 -21.89 5.22
C TRP A 125 -4.77 -20.44 5.12
N SER A 126 -4.50 -19.60 6.12
CA SER A 126 -4.89 -18.19 6.14
C SER A 126 -3.71 -17.29 5.82
N VAL A 127 -3.94 -16.28 4.98
CA VAL A 127 -2.94 -15.27 4.61
C VAL A 127 -3.52 -13.88 4.82
N TRP A 128 -2.68 -12.94 5.25
CA TRP A 128 -3.08 -11.55 5.41
C TRP A 128 -3.38 -10.88 4.08
N LEU A 129 -4.44 -10.08 4.10
CA LEU A 129 -5.03 -9.34 3.00
C LEU A 129 -5.18 -7.88 3.37
N VAL A 130 -5.18 -6.99 2.37
CA VAL A 130 -5.53 -5.57 2.57
C VAL A 130 -6.67 -5.16 1.65
N ASN A 131 -7.70 -4.53 2.20
CA ASN A 131 -8.84 -3.98 1.50
C ASN A 131 -8.63 -2.49 1.19
N PHE A 132 -8.39 -2.13 -0.08
CA PHE A 132 -8.27 -0.73 -0.48
C PHE A 132 -9.61 0.01 -0.60
N GLU A 133 -10.75 -0.62 -0.38
CA GLU A 133 -12.01 0.10 -0.18
C GLU A 133 -11.96 0.94 1.11
N SER A 134 -11.41 0.38 2.18
CA SER A 134 -11.45 0.94 3.55
C SER A 134 -10.10 1.11 4.24
N GLY A 135 -9.00 0.63 3.63
CA GLY A 135 -7.66 0.73 4.19
C GLY A 135 -7.39 -0.25 5.33
N LYS A 136 -8.24 -1.28 5.48
CA LYS A 136 -8.17 -2.26 6.57
C LYS A 136 -7.63 -3.59 6.06
N ASP A 137 -7.01 -4.33 6.96
CA ASP A 137 -6.59 -5.69 6.69
C ASP A 137 -7.60 -6.74 7.20
N ASN A 138 -7.48 -7.94 6.65
CA ASN A 138 -8.18 -9.14 7.09
C ASN A 138 -7.33 -10.36 6.74
N PHE A 139 -7.82 -11.57 6.97
CA PHE A 139 -7.22 -12.80 6.48
C PHE A 139 -8.17 -13.53 5.51
N GLY A 140 -7.60 -14.30 4.59
CA GLY A 140 -8.36 -15.16 3.69
C GLY A 140 -7.63 -16.46 3.39
N ASP A 141 -8.42 -17.45 2.97
CA ASP A 141 -7.94 -18.80 2.65
C ASP A 141 -7.06 -18.80 1.39
N VAL A 142 -5.91 -19.48 1.43
CA VAL A 142 -4.92 -19.57 0.35
C VAL A 142 -5.48 -20.03 -1.00
N PHE A 143 -6.59 -20.77 -1.00
CA PHE A 143 -7.27 -21.27 -2.21
C PHE A 143 -8.28 -20.27 -2.80
N ASN A 144 -8.63 -19.21 -2.06
CA ASN A 144 -9.45 -18.13 -2.61
C ASN A 144 -8.67 -17.31 -3.63
N ARG A 145 -9.39 -16.53 -4.42
CA ARG A 145 -8.81 -15.66 -5.45
C ARG A 145 -8.96 -14.21 -5.02
N TYR A 146 -7.84 -13.49 -4.98
CA TYR A 146 -7.77 -12.08 -4.60
C TYR A 146 -6.79 -11.33 -5.50
N PHE A 147 -6.85 -10.00 -5.47
CA PHE A 147 -6.04 -9.15 -6.33
C PHE A 147 -4.56 -9.16 -5.93
N VAL A 148 -3.72 -8.88 -6.91
CA VAL A 148 -2.27 -8.80 -6.72
C VAL A 148 -1.78 -7.42 -7.15
N ARG A 149 -0.89 -6.86 -6.34
CA ARG A 149 -0.10 -5.69 -6.69
C ARG A 149 1.33 -5.95 -6.27
N CYS A 150 2.22 -6.11 -7.23
CA CYS A 150 3.61 -6.41 -6.94
C CYS A 150 4.36 -5.16 -6.49
N VAL A 151 5.39 -5.39 -5.67
CA VAL A 151 6.30 -4.35 -5.17
C VAL A 151 7.74 -4.78 -5.40
N ARG A 152 8.65 -3.80 -5.48
CA ARG A 152 10.11 -3.99 -5.45
C ARG A 152 10.76 -2.85 -4.68
N GLU A 153 12.02 -3.05 -4.31
CA GLU A 153 12.89 -1.98 -3.82
C GLU A 153 13.30 -1.07 -5.01
N ASP A 154 13.37 0.23 -4.78
CA ASP A 154 13.66 1.25 -5.80
C ASP A 154 15.02 1.92 -5.63
#